data_AF-A0A2V9QVZ1-F1
#
_entry.id   AF-A0A2V9QVZ1-F1
#
_cell.length_a   1.000
_cell.length_b   1.000
_cell.length_c   1.000
_cell.angle_alpha   90.00
_cell.angle_beta   90.00
_cell.angle_gamma   90.00
#
_symmetry.space_group_name_H-M   'P 1'
#
loop_
_entity.id
_entity.type
_entity.pdbx_description
1 polymer ?
#
loop_
_entity_poly.entity_id
_entity_poly.type
_entity_poly.pdbx_seq_one_letter_code
_entity_poly.pdbx_strand_id
1 'polypeptide(L)'
;MFSPIFSVTSDNLEIGRIQGRQMLTLLPQGGSVLYIQGPSETDACKLRTAGMYEVKPESIQIKTIKGNWTEASAYKAVTSWLRLSTSQQAQIDLIAAQNDAMAAGAKKAFQEFSLEGEGRGRWMNIPFIGVDGVPSTGQAWVKAKTLTATVIATAHRRHGSRDAGEECSHWN
;
A
#
# COMPACT_ATOMS: atom_id res chain seq x y z
N MET A 1 -17.72 -12.98 39.03
CA MET A 1 -16.96 -11.72 39.00
C MET A 1 -16.77 -11.36 37.52
N PHE A 2 -17.32 -10.24 37.05
CA PHE A 2 -17.12 -9.79 35.67
C PHE A 2 -15.90 -8.86 35.61
N SER A 3 -14.95 -9.17 34.74
CA SER A 3 -13.79 -8.31 34.47
C SER A 3 -14.01 -7.64 33.11
N PRO A 4 -14.37 -6.34 33.06
CA PRO A 4 -14.57 -5.66 31.79
C PRO A 4 -13.23 -5.42 31.08
N ILE A 5 -13.19 -5.67 29.76
CA ILE A 5 -12.03 -5.46 28.89
C ILE A 5 -12.43 -4.51 27.76
N PHE A 6 -11.56 -3.53 27.47
CA PHE A 6 -11.75 -2.54 26.40
C PHE A 6 -10.47 -2.45 25.55
N SER A 7 -10.62 -2.03 24.30
CA SER A 7 -9.50 -1.76 23.40
C SER A 7 -9.71 -0.46 22.62
N VAL A 8 -8.61 0.19 22.26
CA VAL A 8 -8.58 1.31 21.32
C VAL A 8 -7.79 0.84 20.10
N THR A 9 -8.31 1.12 18.92
CA THR A 9 -7.68 0.78 17.65
C THR A 9 -7.45 2.04 16.83
N SER A 10 -6.65 1.93 15.77
CA SER A 10 -6.44 3.05 14.85
C SER A 10 -7.74 3.40 14.12
N ASP A 11 -7.99 4.70 13.95
CA ASP A 11 -9.08 5.18 13.11
C ASP A 11 -8.75 4.94 11.63
N ASN A 12 -9.30 3.85 11.09
CA ASN A 12 -9.06 3.47 9.70
C ASN A 12 -9.73 4.41 8.69
N LEU A 13 -10.79 5.11 9.07
CA LEU A 13 -11.44 6.09 8.21
C LEU A 13 -10.51 7.30 8.07
N GLU A 14 -9.99 7.80 9.19
CA GLU A 14 -9.05 8.92 9.18
C GLU A 14 -7.73 8.57 8.49
N ILE A 15 -7.21 7.35 8.67
CA ILE A 15 -6.06 6.85 7.89
C ILE A 15 -6.34 6.95 6.39
N GLY A 16 -7.53 6.54 5.94
CA GLY A 16 -7.96 6.66 4.56
C GLY A 16 -7.95 8.11 4.08
N ARG A 17 -8.49 9.03 4.88
CA ARG A 17 -8.49 10.47 4.57
C ARG A 17 -7.07 11.05 4.50
N ILE A 18 -6.19 10.69 5.42
CA ILE A 18 -4.79 11.12 5.38
C ILE A 18 -4.13 10.63 4.09
N GLN A 19 -4.33 9.37 3.71
CA GLN A 19 -3.79 8.83 2.46
C GLN A 19 -4.37 9.56 1.24
N GLY A 20 -5.68 9.85 1.21
CA GLY A 20 -6.30 10.65 0.14
C GLY A 20 -5.69 12.06 0.03
N ARG A 21 -5.39 12.72 1.16
CA ARG A 21 -4.67 14.00 1.18
C ARG A 21 -3.22 13.88 0.71
N GLN A 22 -2.53 12.76 0.97
CA GLN A 22 -1.21 12.50 0.39
C GLN A 22 -1.29 12.40 -1.14
N MET A 23 -2.35 11.78 -1.70
CA MET A 23 -2.57 11.74 -3.15
C MET A 23 -2.71 13.15 -3.73
N LEU A 24 -3.48 14.04 -3.08
CA LEU A 24 -3.62 15.44 -3.50
C LEU A 24 -2.28 16.18 -3.48
N THR A 25 -1.46 16.01 -2.44
CA THR A 25 -0.15 16.65 -2.34
C THR A 25 0.81 16.18 -3.44
N LEU A 26 0.75 14.90 -3.81
CA LEU A 26 1.62 14.31 -4.82
C LEU A 26 1.12 14.55 -6.26
N LEU A 27 -0.19 14.75 -6.43
CA LEU A 27 -0.85 14.98 -7.72
C LEU A 27 -1.69 16.27 -7.66
N PRO A 28 -1.05 17.45 -7.50
CA PRO A 28 -1.78 18.72 -7.32
C PRO A 28 -2.63 19.12 -8.54
N GLN A 29 -2.30 18.61 -9.72
CA GLN A 29 -3.04 18.83 -10.97
C GLN A 29 -3.99 17.69 -11.32
N GLY A 30 -4.19 16.73 -10.42
CA GLY A 30 -4.90 15.48 -10.71
C GLY A 30 -4.01 14.43 -11.37
N GLY A 31 -4.62 13.32 -11.76
CA GLY A 31 -3.93 12.17 -12.34
C GLY A 31 -4.65 10.86 -12.07
N SER A 32 -3.96 9.75 -12.29
CA SER A 32 -4.49 8.39 -12.14
C SER A 32 -3.70 7.62 -11.10
N VAL A 33 -4.39 7.04 -10.14
CA VAL A 33 -3.81 6.27 -9.03
C VAL A 33 -4.16 4.79 -9.21
N LEU A 34 -3.14 3.93 -9.21
CA LEU A 34 -3.36 2.51 -9.01
C LEU A 34 -3.46 2.25 -7.51
N TYR A 35 -4.68 1.98 -7.04
CA TYR A 35 -4.97 1.76 -5.64
C TYR A 35 -5.03 0.26 -5.32
N ILE A 36 -4.14 -0.19 -4.43
CA ILE A 36 -4.01 -1.59 -4.02
C ILE A 36 -4.78 -1.78 -2.72
N GLN A 37 -6.00 -2.25 -2.87
CA GLN A 37 -6.91 -2.50 -1.77
C GLN A 37 -6.64 -3.88 -1.18
N GLY A 38 -6.60 -3.98 0.15
CA GLY A 38 -6.53 -5.27 0.85
C GLY A 38 -7.80 -6.12 0.66
N PRO A 39 -7.93 -7.23 1.41
CA PRO A 39 -9.12 -8.07 1.42
C PRO A 39 -10.36 -7.24 1.75
N SER A 40 -11.32 -7.20 0.82
CA SER A 40 -12.49 -6.32 0.88
C SER A 40 -13.38 -6.55 2.10
N GLU A 41 -13.24 -7.69 2.77
CA GLU A 41 -14.10 -8.09 3.88
C GLU A 41 -13.72 -7.46 5.23
N THR A 42 -12.54 -6.85 5.37
CA THR A 42 -12.13 -6.26 6.65
C THR A 42 -12.62 -4.82 6.80
N ASP A 43 -13.02 -4.43 8.03
CA ASP A 43 -13.44 -3.05 8.32
C ASP A 43 -12.31 -2.05 8.04
N ALA A 44 -11.07 -2.40 8.37
CA ALA A 44 -9.91 -1.57 8.05
C ALA A 44 -9.82 -1.26 6.55
N CYS A 45 -10.03 -2.26 5.70
CA CYS A 45 -10.02 -2.09 4.24
C CYS A 45 -11.17 -1.19 3.78
N LYS A 46 -12.39 -1.45 4.25
CA LYS A 46 -13.60 -0.69 3.87
C LYS A 46 -13.47 0.78 4.30
N LEU A 47 -13.08 1.03 5.55
CA LEU A 47 -12.94 2.37 6.12
C LEU A 47 -11.80 3.17 5.48
N ARG A 48 -10.62 2.56 5.24
CA ARG A 48 -9.53 3.24 4.53
C ARG A 48 -9.94 3.66 3.12
N THR A 49 -10.66 2.78 2.42
CA THR A 49 -11.20 3.10 1.08
C THR A 49 -12.25 4.22 1.16
N ALA A 50 -13.20 4.15 2.10
CA ALA A 50 -14.22 5.17 2.27
C ALA A 50 -13.58 6.54 2.56
N GLY A 51 -12.66 6.62 3.51
CA GLY A 51 -11.98 7.85 3.89
C GLY A 51 -11.14 8.43 2.74
N MET A 52 -10.50 7.58 1.94
CA MET A 52 -9.79 8.02 0.74
C MET A 52 -10.75 8.65 -0.28
N TYR A 53 -11.90 8.01 -0.55
CA TYR A 53 -12.89 8.54 -1.47
C TYR A 53 -13.56 9.83 -0.98
N GLU A 54 -13.70 10.02 0.34
CA GLU A 54 -14.28 11.23 0.91
C GLU A 54 -13.46 12.50 0.63
N VAL A 55 -12.13 12.38 0.48
CA VAL A 55 -11.24 13.54 0.40
C VAL A 55 -10.38 13.59 -0.85
N LYS A 56 -10.32 12.53 -1.67
CA LYS A 56 -9.63 12.61 -2.94
C LYS A 56 -10.31 13.68 -3.82
N PRO A 57 -9.57 14.51 -4.56
CA PRO A 57 -10.15 15.41 -5.54
C PRO A 57 -10.79 14.61 -6.70
N GLU A 58 -11.76 15.22 -7.38
CA GLU A 58 -12.38 14.64 -8.58
C GLU A 58 -11.38 14.48 -9.74
N SER A 59 -10.36 15.33 -9.80
CA SER A 59 -9.26 15.27 -10.77
C SER A 59 -8.36 14.04 -10.60
N ILE A 60 -8.49 13.30 -9.49
CA ILE A 60 -7.80 12.03 -9.27
C ILE A 60 -8.74 10.86 -9.60
N GLN A 61 -8.35 10.09 -10.62
CA GLN A 61 -9.00 8.86 -11.03
C GLN A 61 -8.39 7.66 -10.29
N ILE A 62 -9.22 6.75 -9.80
CA ILE A 62 -8.78 5.57 -9.05
C ILE A 62 -8.99 4.32 -9.90
N LYS A 63 -7.91 3.55 -10.10
CA LYS A 63 -7.97 2.18 -10.62
C LYS A 63 -7.65 1.23 -9.49
N THR A 64 -8.62 0.42 -9.08
CA THR A 64 -8.44 -0.49 -7.94
C THR A 64 -7.99 -1.87 -8.39
N ILE A 65 -6.98 -2.41 -7.72
CA ILE A 65 -6.64 -3.83 -7.74
C ILE A 65 -6.67 -4.40 -6.33
N LYS A 66 -6.83 -5.71 -6.20
CA LYS A 66 -6.92 -6.41 -4.92
C LYS A 66 -5.58 -7.06 -4.55
N GLY A 67 -5.22 -6.93 -3.28
CA GLY A 67 -4.12 -7.63 -2.63
C GLY A 67 -4.59 -8.24 -1.30
N ASN A 68 -3.68 -8.95 -0.63
CA ASN A 68 -3.98 -9.65 0.62
C ASN A 68 -2.97 -9.28 1.74
N TRP A 69 -2.76 -7.97 1.93
CA TRP A 69 -1.86 -7.39 2.95
C TRP A 69 -0.38 -7.78 2.87
N THR A 70 0.01 -8.69 1.98
CA THR A 70 1.39 -9.15 1.85
C THR A 70 2.08 -8.58 0.62
N GLU A 71 3.39 -8.43 0.72
CA GLU A 71 4.26 -8.06 -0.41
C GLU A 71 4.06 -9.00 -1.60
N ALA A 72 4.10 -10.31 -1.38
CA ALA A 72 3.94 -11.32 -2.41
C ALA A 72 2.58 -11.23 -3.13
N SER A 73 1.50 -10.94 -2.39
CA SER A 73 0.17 -10.81 -3.00
C SER A 73 0.06 -9.60 -3.92
N ALA A 74 0.59 -8.44 -3.49
CA ALA A 74 0.59 -7.23 -4.30
C ALA A 74 1.52 -7.36 -5.49
N TYR A 75 2.70 -7.93 -5.30
CA TYR A 75 3.64 -8.24 -6.39
C TYR A 75 2.95 -9.06 -7.47
N LYS A 76 2.32 -10.19 -7.11
CA LYS A 76 1.61 -11.05 -8.07
C LYS A 76 0.47 -10.30 -8.77
N ALA A 77 -0.37 -9.58 -8.02
CA ALA A 77 -1.51 -8.85 -8.57
C ALA A 77 -1.07 -7.76 -9.56
N VAL A 78 -0.04 -6.99 -9.21
CA VAL A 78 0.51 -5.92 -10.05
C VAL A 78 1.19 -6.51 -11.28
N THR A 79 2.01 -7.56 -11.15
CA THR A 79 2.62 -8.23 -12.30
C THR A 79 1.58 -8.74 -13.30
N SER A 80 0.50 -9.37 -12.81
CA SER A 80 -0.62 -9.77 -13.67
C SER A 80 -1.29 -8.56 -14.32
N TRP A 81 -1.51 -7.47 -13.58
CA TRP A 81 -2.11 -6.24 -14.10
C TRP A 81 -1.24 -5.61 -15.20
N LEU A 82 0.08 -5.49 -15.02
CA LEU A 82 1.02 -4.89 -15.98
C LEU A 82 1.10 -5.66 -17.31
N ARG A 83 0.83 -6.98 -17.28
CA ARG A 83 0.82 -7.83 -18.47
C ARG A 83 -0.44 -7.68 -19.33
N LEU A 84 -1.49 -7.04 -18.82
CA LEU A 84 -2.69 -6.75 -19.61
C LEU A 84 -2.42 -5.58 -20.57
N SER A 85 -2.79 -5.73 -21.84
CA SER A 85 -2.61 -4.68 -22.87
C SER A 85 -3.34 -3.37 -22.51
N THR A 86 -4.52 -3.47 -21.91
CA THR A 86 -5.31 -2.33 -21.43
C THR A 86 -4.61 -1.57 -20.29
N SER A 87 -3.90 -2.27 -19.42
CA SER A 87 -3.10 -1.67 -18.34
C SER A 87 -1.84 -1.01 -18.88
N GLN A 88 -1.22 -1.57 -19.91
CA GLN A 88 -0.07 -0.93 -20.56
C GLN A 88 -0.44 0.37 -21.27
N GLN A 89 -1.71 0.60 -21.58
CA GLN A 89 -2.17 1.88 -22.11
C GLN A 89 -2.65 2.82 -21.00
N ALA A 90 -2.77 2.34 -19.76
CA ALA A 90 -3.19 3.16 -18.64
C ALA A 90 -2.07 4.13 -18.23
N GLN A 91 -2.42 5.41 -18.14
CA GLN A 91 -1.64 6.36 -17.37
C GLN A 91 -1.81 6.04 -15.88
N ILE A 92 -0.70 5.94 -15.16
CA ILE A 92 -0.63 5.79 -13.71
C ILE A 92 0.45 6.75 -13.22
N ASP A 93 0.06 7.67 -12.35
CA ASP A 93 0.91 8.74 -11.83
C ASP A 93 1.28 8.53 -10.36
N LEU A 94 0.61 7.59 -9.67
CA LEU A 94 0.85 7.23 -8.28
C LEU A 94 0.40 5.78 -8.01
N ILE A 95 1.18 5.04 -7.21
CA ILE A 95 0.72 3.79 -6.61
C ILE A 95 0.42 4.03 -5.14
N ALA A 96 -0.80 3.69 -4.71
CA ALA A 96 -1.20 3.79 -3.32
C ALA A 96 -1.70 2.45 -2.82
N ALA A 97 -1.03 1.87 -1.83
CA ALA A 97 -1.46 0.62 -1.22
C ALA A 97 -2.02 0.86 0.18
N GLN A 98 -3.00 0.06 0.58
CA GLN A 98 -3.57 0.15 1.92
C GLN A 98 -2.62 -0.32 3.03
N ASN A 99 -1.43 -0.86 2.71
CA ASN A 99 -0.34 -1.02 3.66
C ASN A 99 1.06 -0.97 2.99
N ASP A 100 2.11 -0.83 3.79
CA ASP A 100 3.49 -0.66 3.32
C ASP A 100 4.00 -1.91 2.61
N ALA A 101 3.66 -3.11 3.09
CA ALA A 101 4.09 -4.37 2.48
C ALA A 101 3.56 -4.51 1.04
N MET A 102 2.28 -4.20 0.81
CA MET A 102 1.71 -4.20 -0.54
C MET A 102 2.32 -3.11 -1.42
N ALA A 103 2.64 -1.93 -0.87
CA ALA A 103 3.33 -0.88 -1.60
C ALA A 103 4.72 -1.33 -2.08
N ALA A 104 5.48 -2.01 -1.21
CA ALA A 104 6.78 -2.59 -1.56
C ALA A 104 6.66 -3.66 -2.65
N GLY A 105 5.68 -4.56 -2.55
CA GLY A 105 5.45 -5.61 -3.54
C GLY A 105 5.08 -5.06 -4.91
N ALA A 106 4.27 -4.00 -4.93
CA ALA A 106 3.96 -3.28 -6.14
C ALA A 106 5.21 -2.63 -6.76
N LYS A 107 6.03 -1.95 -5.95
CA LYS A 107 7.27 -1.33 -6.42
C LYS A 107 8.19 -2.36 -7.08
N LYS A 108 8.36 -3.53 -6.46
CA LYS A 108 9.12 -4.62 -7.02
C LYS A 108 8.60 -5.05 -8.40
N ALA A 109 7.28 -5.24 -8.54
CA ALA A 109 6.68 -5.62 -9.82
C ALA A 109 6.89 -4.57 -10.92
N PHE A 110 6.73 -3.28 -10.60
CA PHE A 110 6.99 -2.19 -11.56
C PHE A 110 8.47 -2.10 -11.95
N GLN A 111 9.39 -2.29 -11.00
CA GLN A 111 10.83 -2.29 -11.27
C GLN A 111 11.21 -3.43 -12.21
N GLU A 112 10.79 -4.66 -11.91
CA GLU A 112 11.08 -5.83 -12.77
C GLU A 112 10.48 -5.68 -14.16
N PHE A 113 9.21 -5.27 -14.26
CA PHE A 113 8.57 -5.05 -15.56
C PHE A 113 9.28 -3.96 -16.39
N SER A 114 9.79 -2.91 -15.74
CA SER A 114 10.54 -1.84 -16.42
C SER A 114 11.90 -2.32 -16.95
N LEU A 115 12.47 -3.40 -16.41
CA LEU A 115 13.70 -4.00 -16.91
C LEU A 115 13.47 -4.89 -18.14
N GLU A 116 12.28 -5.48 -18.25
CA GLU A 116 11.91 -6.49 -19.26
C GLU A 116 11.47 -5.92 -20.64
N GLY A 117 11.23 -4.61 -20.83
CA GLY A 117 10.77 -4.09 -22.15
C GLY A 117 10.60 -2.58 -22.32
N GLU A 118 9.82 -2.18 -23.34
CA GLU A 118 9.59 -0.79 -23.84
C GLU A 118 8.97 0.20 -22.82
N GLY A 119 8.67 -0.25 -21.60
CA GLY A 119 8.17 0.57 -20.48
C GLY A 119 9.25 1.37 -19.73
N ARG A 120 10.53 1.24 -20.12
CA ARG A 120 11.72 1.78 -19.41
C ARG A 120 11.69 3.25 -19.00
N GLY A 121 10.87 4.09 -19.64
CA GLY A 121 10.82 5.53 -19.32
C GLY A 121 9.67 5.92 -18.38
N ARG A 122 8.49 5.32 -18.58
CA ARG A 122 7.24 5.86 -18.03
C ARG A 122 7.02 5.59 -16.55
N TRP A 123 7.54 4.47 -16.03
CA TRP A 123 7.15 3.97 -14.71
C TRP A 123 8.28 4.00 -13.68
N MET A 124 9.48 4.48 -14.06
CA MET A 124 10.64 4.50 -13.16
C MET A 124 10.50 5.47 -11.99
N ASN A 125 9.74 6.54 -12.16
CA ASN A 125 9.64 7.63 -11.20
C ASN A 125 8.24 7.74 -10.56
N ILE A 126 7.40 6.71 -10.68
CA ILE A 126 6.08 6.72 -10.05
C ILE A 126 6.28 6.72 -8.52
N PRO A 127 5.66 7.65 -7.78
CA PRO A 127 5.63 7.61 -6.33
C PRO A 127 4.84 6.40 -5.80
N PHE A 128 5.30 5.83 -4.68
CA PHE A 128 4.64 4.71 -4.00
C PHE A 128 4.32 5.12 -2.57
N ILE A 129 3.05 5.05 -2.17
CA ILE A 129 2.63 5.36 -0.80
C ILE A 129 1.96 4.15 -0.13
N GLY A 130 2.17 4.03 1.18
CA GLY A 130 1.66 2.96 2.00
C GLY A 130 0.99 3.44 3.29
N VAL A 131 0.70 2.49 4.17
CA VAL A 131 0.14 2.67 5.51
C VAL A 131 0.79 1.62 6.40
N ASP A 132 0.98 1.95 7.68
CA ASP A 132 1.49 1.15 8.80
C ASP A 132 2.57 1.99 9.48
N GLY A 133 3.55 2.44 8.69
CA GLY A 133 4.59 3.35 9.16
C GLY A 133 5.44 2.74 10.28
N VAL A 134 5.68 1.43 10.21
CA VAL A 134 6.54 0.74 11.17
C VAL A 134 7.98 1.29 11.03
N PRO A 135 8.71 1.55 12.13
CA PRO A 135 10.03 2.16 12.06
C PRO A 135 11.05 1.42 11.17
N SER A 136 11.08 0.09 11.22
CA SER A 136 12.00 -0.75 10.46
C SER A 136 11.60 -0.96 8.99
N THR A 137 10.34 -0.72 8.64
CA THR A 137 9.83 -0.83 7.26
C THR A 137 9.35 0.53 6.78
N GLY A 138 8.05 0.85 6.82
CA GLY A 138 7.48 2.07 6.24
C GLY A 138 8.30 3.34 6.40
N GLN A 139 8.72 3.67 7.63
CA GLN A 139 9.53 4.88 7.86
C GLN A 139 10.94 4.76 7.30
N ALA A 140 11.61 3.62 7.49
CA ALA A 140 12.93 3.37 6.91
C ALA A 140 12.88 3.37 5.37
N TRP A 141 11.82 2.82 4.79
CA TRP A 141 11.58 2.79 3.35
C TRP A 141 11.29 4.17 2.78
N VAL A 142 10.62 5.06 3.53
CA VAL A 142 10.51 6.48 3.15
C VAL A 142 11.88 7.16 3.18
N LYS A 143 12.67 6.97 4.25
CA LYS A 143 14.03 7.54 4.35
C LYS A 143 14.95 7.06 3.23
N ALA A 144 14.81 5.80 2.83
CA ALA A 144 15.56 5.20 1.74
C ALA A 144 14.98 5.51 0.34
N LYS A 145 13.88 6.26 0.25
CA LYS A 145 13.14 6.55 -1.00
C LYS A 145 12.62 5.28 -1.71
N THR A 146 12.51 4.17 -0.99
CA THR A 146 11.77 2.99 -1.43
C THR A 146 10.27 3.31 -1.49
N LEU A 147 9.74 3.98 -0.47
CA LEU A 147 8.42 4.59 -0.52
C LEU A 147 8.54 6.12 -0.57
N THR A 148 7.54 6.79 -1.12
CA THR A 148 7.42 8.25 -1.13
C THR A 148 6.82 8.75 0.18
N ALA A 149 5.82 8.03 0.71
CA ALA A 149 5.18 8.35 1.97
C ALA A 149 4.56 7.10 2.61
N THR A 150 4.29 7.18 3.92
CA THR A 150 3.49 6.21 4.66
C THR A 150 2.64 6.94 5.68
N VAL A 151 1.45 6.40 5.99
CA VAL A 151 0.64 6.85 7.14
C VAL A 151 0.96 5.95 8.33
N ILE A 152 1.42 6.54 9.44
CA ILE A 152 1.67 5.79 10.67
C ILE A 152 0.32 5.37 11.27
N ALA A 153 0.03 4.07 11.21
CA ALA A 153 -1.09 3.48 11.93
C ALA A 153 -0.54 2.93 13.25
N THR A 154 -0.98 3.50 14.37
CA THR A 154 -0.56 3.03 15.69
C THR A 154 -1.14 1.64 15.96
N ALA A 155 -0.38 0.60 15.64
CA ALA A 155 -0.58 -0.71 16.23
C ALA A 155 0.05 -0.69 17.62
N HIS A 156 -0.68 -1.16 18.64
CA HIS A 156 -0.07 -1.43 19.94
C HIS A 156 1.13 -2.37 19.71
N ARG A 157 2.34 -1.91 20.06
CA ARG A 157 3.50 -2.80 20.20
C ARG A 157 3.05 -3.94 21.09
N ARG A 158 2.94 -5.17 20.57
CA ARG A 158 3.12 -6.33 21.43
C ARG A 158 4.58 -6.27 21.84
N HIS A 159 4.83 -5.90 23.09
CA HIS A 159 6.14 -6.03 23.69
C HIS A 159 6.43 -7.54 23.75
N GLY A 160 7.12 -8.07 22.74
CA GLY A 160 7.46 -9.49 22.62
C GLY A 160 6.90 -10.16 21.37
N SER A 161 7.61 -10.04 20.26
CA SER A 161 7.66 -11.10 19.25
C SER A 161 9.06 -11.04 18.63
N ARG A 162 9.93 -11.89 19.16
CA ARG A 162 11.16 -12.28 18.46
C ARG A 162 10.74 -12.93 17.15
N ASP A 163 11.33 -12.46 16.07
CA ASP A 163 11.63 -13.16 14.83
C ASP A 163 10.79 -14.41 14.51
N ALA A 164 9.73 -14.24 13.72
CA ALA A 164 9.08 -15.34 13.00
C ALA A 164 9.92 -15.72 11.77
N GLY A 165 11.18 -16.09 11.99
CA GLY A 165 12.16 -16.39 10.95
C GLY A 165 13.06 -17.60 11.22
N GLU A 166 12.96 -18.27 12.38
CA GLU A 166 13.77 -19.45 12.72
C GLU A 166 12.89 -20.55 13.34
N GLU A 167 12.07 -21.24 12.53
CA GLU A 167 11.49 -22.52 12.95
C GLU A 167 11.06 -23.39 11.75
N CYS A 168 11.94 -23.50 10.74
CA CYS A 168 11.81 -24.51 9.68
C CYS A 168 13.15 -25.18 9.39
N SER A 169 13.79 -25.68 10.44
CA SER A 169 14.87 -26.65 10.35
C SER A 169 14.97 -27.30 11.72
N HIS A 170 14.39 -28.49 11.85
CA HIS A 170 14.67 -29.56 12.83
C HIS A 170 13.41 -30.38 13.04
N TRP A 171 13.03 -31.18 12.04
CA TRP A 171 12.52 -32.54 12.19
C TRP A 171 12.75 -33.25 10.86
N ASN A 172 13.86 -33.98 10.79
CA ASN A 172 13.95 -35.23 10.03
C ASN A 172 13.15 -36.29 10.78
#